data_AF-A0A4P7WTI9-F1
#
_entry.id   AF-A0A4P7WTI9-F1
#
_cell.length_a   1.000
_cell.length_b   1.000
_cell.length_c   1.000
_cell.angle_alpha   90.00
_cell.angle_beta   90.00
_cell.angle_gamma   90.00
#
_symmetry.space_group_name_H-M   'P 1'
#
loop_
_entity.id
_entity.type
_entity.pdbx_description
1 polymer ?
#
loop_
_entity_poly.entity_id
_entity_poly.type
_entity_poly.pdbx_seq_one_letter_code
_entity_poly.pdbx_strand_id
1 'polypeptide(L)'
;MKKINSKRVFLLITVFALFLLGLFFAGIFTLGMGKGYTSAIIENTIKKQCKCTIVESIQLQLKESMLVDQEKMKKHTNAFMFILSNCDYPSISDLKLEVIRLLVKARICEDYNFQFIVKNFNGQDQRFIIDNCNLIEN
;
A
#
# COMPACT_ATOMS: atom_id res chain seq x y z
N MET A 1 -23.42 -13.94 56.67
CA MET A 1 -23.18 -13.52 55.27
C MET A 1 -23.63 -12.07 55.09
N LYS A 2 -22.73 -11.12 54.81
CA LYS A 2 -23.08 -9.71 54.58
C LYS A 2 -23.88 -9.62 53.27
N LYS A 3 -25.13 -9.13 53.31
CA LYS A 3 -25.93 -8.83 52.12
C LYS A 3 -25.24 -7.75 51.30
N ILE A 4 -24.58 -8.16 50.22
CA ILE A 4 -23.98 -7.23 49.27
C ILE A 4 -25.14 -6.52 48.56
N ASN A 5 -25.07 -5.18 48.52
CA ASN A 5 -26.13 -4.34 47.99
C ASN A 5 -26.16 -4.47 46.46
N SER A 6 -27.06 -5.31 45.94
CA SER A 6 -27.13 -5.78 44.55
C SER A 6 -27.02 -4.66 43.50
N LYS A 7 -27.57 -3.47 43.79
CA LYS A 7 -27.48 -2.30 42.90
C LYS A 7 -26.04 -1.80 42.67
N ARG A 8 -25.18 -1.87 43.70
CA ARG A 8 -23.77 -1.46 43.58
C ARG A 8 -22.94 -2.46 42.79
N VAL A 9 -23.29 -3.75 42.88
CA VAL A 9 -22.62 -4.82 42.12
C VAL A 9 -22.97 -4.72 40.65
N PHE A 10 -24.24 -4.48 40.33
CA PHE A 10 -24.68 -4.31 38.95
C PHE A 10 -23.94 -3.15 38.26
N LEU A 11 -23.84 -1.99 38.93
CA LEU A 11 -23.12 -0.83 38.42
C LEU A 11 -21.64 -1.12 38.16
N LEU A 12 -20.97 -1.83 39.07
CA LEU A 12 -19.56 -2.21 38.92
C LEU A 12 -19.35 -3.13 37.71
N ILE A 13 -20.26 -4.09 37.48
CA ILE A 13 -20.22 -4.97 36.31
C ILE A 13 -20.40 -4.17 35.01
N THR A 14 -21.31 -3.18 34.99
CA THR A 14 -21.57 -2.39 33.79
C THR A 14 -20.37 -1.51 33.42
N VAL A 15 -19.75 -0.87 34.41
CA VAL A 15 -18.54 -0.06 34.21
C VAL A 15 -17.38 -0.93 33.72
N PHE A 16 -17.22 -2.12 34.29
CA PHE A 16 -16.17 -3.04 33.87
C PHE A 16 -16.36 -3.56 32.44
N ALA A 17 -17.60 -3.87 32.05
CA ALA A 17 -17.92 -4.30 30.68
C ALA A 17 -17.64 -3.18 29.66
N LEU A 18 -18.01 -1.93 29.97
CA LEU A 18 -17.73 -0.76 29.12
C LEU A 18 -16.22 -0.52 28.98
N PHE A 19 -15.45 -0.72 30.05
CA PHE A 19 -13.99 -0.61 30.03
C PHE A 19 -13.34 -1.69 29.15
N LEU A 20 -13.79 -2.94 29.24
CA LEU A 20 -13.30 -4.04 28.41
C LEU A 20 -13.61 -3.83 26.92
N LEU A 21 -14.80 -3.32 26.60
CA LEU A 21 -15.16 -2.92 25.23
C LEU A 21 -14.24 -1.81 24.70
N GLY A 22 -13.97 -0.78 25.51
CA GLY A 22 -13.05 0.29 25.15
C GLY A 22 -11.63 -0.20 24.86
N LEU A 23 -11.12 -1.14 25.67
CA LEU A 23 -9.82 -1.79 25.44
C LEU A 23 -9.81 -2.65 24.17
N PHE A 24 -10.90 -3.33 23.86
CA PHE A 24 -11.02 -4.13 22.63
C PHE A 24 -10.99 -3.24 21.37
N PHE A 25 -11.73 -2.13 21.37
CA PHE A 25 -11.68 -1.17 20.25
C PHE A 25 -10.31 -0.50 20.13
N ALA A 26 -9.67 -0.13 21.24
CA ALA A 26 -8.30 0.43 21.22
C ALA A 26 -7.26 -0.60 20.72
N GLY A 27 -7.40 -1.87 21.11
CA GLY A 27 -6.54 -2.96 20.65
C GLY A 27 -6.69 -3.22 19.15
N ILE A 28 -7.91 -3.24 18.63
CA ILE A 28 -8.16 -3.41 17.19
C ILE A 28 -7.67 -2.20 16.39
N PHE A 29 -7.85 -0.98 16.88
CA PHE A 29 -7.34 0.21 16.21
C PHE A 29 -5.81 0.25 16.14
N THR A 30 -5.13 -0.20 17.20
CA THR A 30 -3.66 -0.24 17.24
C THR A 30 -3.06 -1.40 16.44
N LEU A 31 -3.75 -2.55 16.35
CA LEU A 31 -3.37 -3.67 15.49
C LEU A 31 -3.71 -3.46 14.00
N GLY A 32 -4.72 -2.65 13.69
CA GLY A 32 -5.13 -2.31 12.32
C GLY A 32 -4.34 -1.15 11.69
N MET A 33 -3.64 -0.35 12.50
CA MET A 33 -2.73 0.70 12.01
C MET A 33 -1.30 0.14 11.90
N GLY A 34 -1.13 -0.88 11.06
CA GLY A 34 0.15 -1.02 10.37
C GLY A 34 0.44 0.30 9.66
N LYS A 35 1.67 0.78 9.73
CA LYS A 35 2.17 1.96 8.99
C LYS A 35 2.18 1.72 7.47
N GLY A 36 1.12 1.14 6.93
CA GLY A 36 0.95 0.94 5.51
C GLY A 36 0.34 2.20 4.93
N TYR A 37 0.98 2.74 3.88
CA TYR A 37 0.34 3.74 3.06
C TYR A 37 -0.93 3.12 2.45
N THR A 38 -2.05 3.84 2.53
CA THR A 38 -3.27 3.41 1.84
C THR A 38 -3.02 3.50 0.33
N SER A 39 -3.67 2.62 -0.44
CA SER A 39 -3.60 2.62 -1.91
C SER A 39 -3.80 4.02 -2.51
N ALA A 40 -4.75 4.78 -1.95
CA ALA A 40 -5.04 6.16 -2.35
C ALA A 40 -3.87 7.14 -2.13
N ILE A 41 -3.08 6.99 -1.06
CA ILE A 41 -1.92 7.87 -0.82
C ILE A 41 -0.81 7.57 -1.82
N ILE A 42 -0.57 6.29 -2.11
CA ILE A 42 0.43 5.87 -3.10
C ILE A 42 0.04 6.38 -4.48
N GLU A 43 -1.22 6.16 -4.89
CA GLU A 43 -1.74 6.65 -6.17
C GLU A 43 -1.62 8.18 -6.28
N ASN A 44 -1.99 8.91 -5.24
CA ASN A 44 -1.87 10.37 -5.21
C ASN A 44 -0.40 10.85 -5.28
N THR A 45 0.52 10.10 -4.67
CA THR A 45 1.96 10.41 -4.72
C THR A 45 2.49 10.25 -6.14
N ILE A 46 2.13 9.15 -6.80
CA ILE A 46 2.47 8.91 -8.21
C ILE A 46 1.79 9.98 -9.08
N LYS A 47 0.50 10.25 -8.92
CA LYS A 47 -0.24 11.23 -9.74
C LYS A 47 0.30 12.65 -9.64
N LYS A 48 0.74 13.08 -8.45
CA LYS A 48 1.23 14.45 -8.23
C LYS A 48 2.63 14.69 -8.77
N GLN A 49 3.47 13.66 -8.77
CA GLN A 49 4.91 13.82 -9.03
C GLN A 49 5.36 13.10 -10.32
N CYS A 50 4.65 12.06 -10.75
CA CYS A 50 4.87 11.41 -12.04
C CYS A 50 4.12 12.19 -13.12
N LYS A 51 4.82 12.62 -14.17
CA LYS A 51 4.22 13.33 -15.29
C LYS A 51 3.55 12.40 -16.30
N CYS A 52 2.78 11.44 -15.80
CA CYS A 52 2.05 10.46 -16.60
C CYS A 52 0.57 10.48 -16.25
N THR A 53 -0.26 10.10 -17.23
CA THR A 53 -1.67 9.78 -16.98
C THR A 53 -1.76 8.37 -16.43
N ILE A 54 -2.27 8.22 -15.21
CA ILE A 54 -2.61 6.91 -14.64
C ILE A 54 -3.91 6.43 -15.30
N VAL A 55 -3.81 5.35 -16.07
CA VAL A 55 -4.96 4.68 -16.69
C VAL A 55 -5.62 3.76 -15.67
N GLU A 56 -4.82 3.04 -14.90
CA GLU A 56 -5.28 2.06 -13.92
C GLU A 56 -4.26 1.92 -12.79
N SER A 57 -4.75 1.70 -11.57
CA SER A 57 -3.95 1.38 -10.40
C SER A 57 -4.62 0.28 -9.59
N ILE A 58 -3.90 -0.82 -9.34
CA ILE A 58 -4.41 -1.98 -8.61
C ILE A 58 -3.47 -2.28 -7.45
N GLN A 59 -4.03 -2.41 -6.24
CA GLN A 59 -3.33 -3.03 -5.13
C GLN A 59 -3.43 -4.55 -5.28
N LEU A 60 -2.29 -5.20 -5.49
CA LEU A 60 -2.20 -6.64 -5.60
C LEU A 60 -1.96 -7.20 -4.20
N GLN A 61 -3.02 -7.79 -3.63
CA GLN A 61 -2.89 -8.72 -2.51
C GLN A 61 -2.58 -10.09 -3.09
N LEU A 62 -1.66 -10.84 -2.47
CA LEU A 62 -1.06 -12.08 -2.98
C LEU A 62 -2.04 -13.27 -3.23
N LYS A 63 -3.34 -13.02 -3.31
CA LYS A 63 -4.39 -13.98 -3.67
C LYS A 63 -4.75 -14.03 -5.15
N GLU A 64 -4.21 -13.17 -6.01
CA GLU A 64 -4.65 -13.13 -7.43
C GLU A 64 -3.55 -13.30 -8.47
N SER A 65 -3.92 -14.05 -9.51
CA SER A 65 -3.22 -14.46 -10.73
C SER A 65 -2.87 -13.30 -11.68
N MET A 66 -2.75 -12.07 -11.19
CA MET A 66 -2.50 -10.85 -11.99
C MET A 66 -1.06 -10.35 -11.93
N LEU A 67 -0.21 -10.93 -11.08
CA LEU A 67 1.24 -10.68 -11.08
C LEU A 67 1.89 -11.51 -12.20
N VAL A 68 2.24 -10.85 -13.30
CA VAL A 68 2.81 -11.52 -14.50
C VAL A 68 4.23 -12.07 -14.26
N ASP A 69 4.91 -11.67 -13.18
CA ASP A 69 6.28 -12.10 -12.85
C ASP A 69 6.48 -12.28 -11.32
N GLN A 70 5.63 -13.10 -10.66
CA GLN A 70 5.75 -13.39 -9.22
C GLN A 70 7.15 -13.86 -8.79
N GLU A 71 7.85 -14.62 -9.66
CA GLU A 71 9.18 -15.16 -9.36
C GLU A 71 10.27 -14.10 -9.16
N LYS A 72 10.08 -12.89 -9.72
CA LYS A 72 11.05 -11.79 -9.63
C LYS A 72 10.84 -10.92 -8.40
N MET A 73 9.64 -10.90 -7.84
CA MET A 73 9.30 -10.11 -6.65
C MET A 73 9.53 -10.94 -5.39
N LYS A 74 10.71 -10.79 -4.76
CA LYS A 74 11.19 -11.78 -3.77
C LYS A 74 10.84 -11.45 -2.32
N LYS A 75 10.46 -10.20 -2.00
CA LYS A 75 10.48 -9.72 -0.60
C LYS A 75 9.16 -9.26 0.02
N HIS A 76 8.23 -8.67 -0.73
CA HIS A 76 7.05 -8.03 -0.15
C HIS A 76 5.74 -8.70 -0.59
N THR A 77 4.88 -9.02 0.39
CA THR A 77 3.54 -9.63 0.21
C THR A 77 2.51 -8.66 -0.36
N ASN A 78 2.82 -7.36 -0.38
CA ASN A 78 1.97 -6.30 -0.89
C ASN A 78 2.63 -5.68 -2.13
N ALA A 79 1.94 -5.72 -3.26
CA ALA A 79 2.40 -5.11 -4.49
C ALA A 79 1.37 -4.12 -5.05
N PHE A 80 1.82 -3.16 -5.83
CA PHE A 80 0.98 -2.25 -6.59
C PHE A 80 1.33 -2.34 -8.07
N MET A 81 0.29 -2.40 -8.90
CA MET A 81 0.44 -2.27 -10.34
C MET A 81 -0.13 -0.92 -10.80
N PHE A 82 0.63 -0.23 -11.64
CA PHE A 82 0.22 1.02 -12.26
C PHE A 82 0.33 0.88 -13.78
N ILE A 83 -0.76 1.19 -14.48
CA ILE A 83 -0.78 1.38 -15.92
C ILE A 83 -0.70 2.87 -16.20
N LEU A 84 0.39 3.29 -16.82
CA LEU A 84 0.69 4.67 -17.15
C LEU A 84 0.56 4.89 -18.67
N SER A 85 0.19 6.11 -19.06
CA SER A 85 0.11 6.56 -20.45
C SER A 85 0.46 8.04 -20.55
N ASN A 86 0.74 8.52 -21.76
CA ASN A 86 1.02 9.95 -22.04
C ASN A 86 2.04 10.55 -21.06
N CYS A 87 3.17 9.87 -20.92
CA CYS A 87 4.25 10.26 -20.02
C CYS A 87 5.09 11.39 -20.62
N ASP A 88 5.14 12.54 -19.97
CA ASP A 88 5.99 13.69 -20.34
C ASP A 88 7.43 13.49 -19.84
N TYR A 89 8.09 12.47 -20.40
CA TYR A 89 9.50 12.14 -20.18
C TYR A 89 10.21 11.89 -21.52
N PRO A 90 11.48 12.30 -21.69
CA PRO A 90 12.22 12.10 -22.95
C PRO A 90 12.42 10.63 -23.32
N SER A 91 12.54 9.75 -22.34
CA SER A 91 12.67 8.31 -22.52
C SER A 91 12.07 7.51 -21.37
N ILE A 92 11.87 6.21 -21.58
CA ILE A 92 11.47 5.27 -20.52
C ILE A 92 12.51 5.22 -19.40
N SER A 93 13.79 5.38 -19.73
CA SER A 93 14.89 5.36 -18.75
C SER A 93 14.78 6.55 -17.79
N ASP A 94 14.41 7.73 -18.30
CA ASP A 94 14.18 8.92 -17.47
C ASP A 94 12.97 8.72 -16.55
N LEU A 95 11.90 8.11 -17.07
CA LEU A 95 10.72 7.77 -16.27
C LEU A 95 11.08 6.78 -15.15
N LYS A 96 11.80 5.69 -15.46
CA LYS A 96 12.24 4.69 -14.48
C LYS A 96 13.01 5.35 -13.33
N LEU A 97 14.00 6.18 -13.66
CA LEU A 97 14.82 6.88 -12.67
C LEU A 97 13.99 7.81 -11.78
N GLU A 98 13.09 8.59 -12.36
CA GLU A 98 12.28 9.54 -11.60
C GLU A 98 11.25 8.82 -10.71
N VAL A 99 10.63 7.74 -11.19
CA VAL A 99 9.71 6.93 -10.39
C VAL A 99 10.43 6.29 -9.21
N ILE A 100 11.61 5.69 -9.40
CA ILE A 100 12.41 5.14 -8.29
C ILE A 100 12.72 6.23 -7.28
N ARG A 101 13.19 7.39 -7.74
CA ARG A 101 13.53 8.53 -6.88
C ARG A 101 12.33 9.00 -6.06
N LEU A 102 11.16 9.07 -6.67
CA LEU A 102 9.89 9.43 -6.03
C LEU A 102 9.52 8.42 -4.94
N LEU A 103 9.57 7.12 -5.25
CA LEU A 103 9.23 6.07 -4.30
C LEU A 103 10.21 6.03 -3.11
N VAL A 104 11.51 6.23 -3.36
CA VAL A 104 12.55 6.34 -2.32
C VAL A 104 12.32 7.56 -1.45
N LYS A 105 12.07 8.73 -2.05
CA LYS A 105 11.80 9.97 -1.32
C LYS A 105 10.56 9.85 -0.43
N ALA A 106 9.53 9.15 -0.89
CA ALA A 106 8.32 8.87 -0.13
C ALA A 106 8.48 7.73 0.89
N ARG A 107 9.62 7.01 0.89
CA ARG A 107 9.89 5.84 1.73
C ARG A 107 8.81 4.75 1.61
N ILE A 108 8.30 4.55 0.40
CA ILE A 108 7.25 3.54 0.13
C ILE A 108 7.79 2.28 -0.56
N CYS A 109 8.94 2.37 -1.22
CA CYS A 109 9.56 1.21 -1.88
C CYS A 109 10.24 0.23 -0.93
N GLU A 110 10.35 0.56 0.37
CA GLU A 110 10.84 -0.35 1.41
C GLU A 110 9.76 -1.32 1.90
N ASP A 111 8.49 -0.96 1.74
CA ASP A 111 7.35 -1.72 2.28
C ASP A 111 6.54 -2.43 1.17
N TYR A 112 6.67 -1.98 -0.08
CA TYR A 112 5.84 -2.40 -1.20
C TYR A 112 6.66 -2.66 -2.46
N ASN A 113 6.20 -3.64 -3.23
CA ASN A 113 6.65 -3.88 -4.60
C ASN A 113 5.81 -3.10 -5.59
N PHE A 114 6.43 -2.65 -6.67
CA PHE A 114 5.74 -1.88 -7.70
C PHE A 114 5.97 -2.46 -9.08
N GLN A 115 4.89 -2.63 -9.84
CA GLN A 115 4.92 -2.98 -11.24
C GLN A 115 4.35 -1.83 -12.06
N PHE A 116 5.11 -1.36 -13.04
CA PHE A 116 4.68 -0.31 -13.94
C PHE A 116 4.56 -0.87 -15.35
N ILE A 117 3.40 -0.62 -15.98
CA ILE A 117 3.14 -0.88 -17.39
C ILE A 117 2.94 0.48 -18.05
N VAL A 118 3.84 0.86 -18.93
CA VAL A 118 3.79 2.14 -19.61
C VAL A 118 3.36 1.93 -21.05
N LYS A 119 2.15 2.40 -21.34
CA LYS A 119 1.61 2.44 -22.69
C LYS A 119 2.24 3.63 -23.41
N ASN A 120 2.75 3.35 -24.61
CA ASN A 120 2.96 4.36 -25.65
C ASN A 120 4.27 5.18 -25.62
N PHE A 121 5.43 4.57 -25.30
CA PHE A 121 6.71 5.24 -25.60
C PHE A 121 7.08 5.21 -27.09
N ASN A 122 6.52 4.25 -27.86
CA ASN A 122 6.70 4.08 -29.32
C ASN A 122 5.67 3.06 -29.89
N GLY A 123 4.43 3.05 -29.38
CA GLY A 123 3.43 2.02 -29.73
C GLY A 123 3.69 0.63 -29.13
N GLN A 124 4.69 0.49 -28.26
CA GLN A 124 4.96 -0.72 -27.50
C GLN A 124 4.70 -0.50 -26.01
N ASP A 125 4.09 -1.50 -25.37
CA ASP A 125 3.93 -1.55 -23.92
C ASP A 125 5.27 -1.93 -23.29
N GLN A 126 5.83 -1.03 -22.49
CA GLN A 126 7.04 -1.32 -21.73
C GLN A 126 6.72 -1.57 -20.27
N ARG A 127 7.44 -2.52 -19.67
CA ARG A 127 7.18 -2.99 -18.31
C ARG A 127 8.45 -2.89 -17.50
N PHE A 128 8.33 -2.48 -16.25
CA PHE A 128 9.42 -2.53 -15.30
C PHE A 128 8.91 -2.74 -13.88
N ILE A 129 9.75 -3.35 -13.05
CA ILE A 129 9.45 -3.71 -11.67
C ILE A 129 10.43 -2.98 -10.76
N ILE A 130 9.93 -2.51 -9.61
CA ILE A 130 10.73 -1.98 -8.53
C ILE A 130 10.47 -2.85 -7.28
N ASP A 131 11.52 -3.51 -6.81
CA ASP A 131 11.54 -4.33 -5.59
C ASP A 131 12.55 -3.75 -4.62
N ASN A 132 12.13 -3.48 -3.39
CA ASN A 132 12.99 -2.93 -2.33
C ASN A 132 13.82 -1.73 -2.82
N CYS A 133 13.15 -0.75 -3.42
CA CYS A 133 13.74 0.47 -4.00
C CYS A 133 14.74 0.28 -5.15
N ASN A 134 14.87 -0.94 -5.70
CA ASN A 134 15.76 -1.23 -6.82
C ASN A 134 14.96 -1.56 -8.07
N LEU A 135 15.45 -1.08 -9.22
CA LEU A 135 14.91 -1.48 -10.52
C LEU A 135 15.32 -2.92 -10.82
N ILE A 136 14.34 -3.77 -11.11
CA ILE A 136 14.59 -5.09 -11.69
C ILE A 136 14.41 -4.95 -13.19
N GLU A 137 15.52 -5.01 -13.91
CA GLU A 137 15.53 -5.06 -15.38
C GLU A 137 15.41 -6.53 -15.85
N ASN A 138 14.71 -6.72 -16.97
CA ASN A 138 14.68 -7.99 -17.73
C ASN A 138 15.78 -7.97 -18.78
#